data_AF-A0A9Q0EHK9-F1
#
_entry.id   AF-A0A9Q0EHK9-F1
#
_cell.length_a   1.000
_cell.length_b   1.000
_cell.length_c   1.000
_cell.angle_alpha   90.00
_cell.angle_beta   90.00
_cell.angle_gamma   90.00
#
_symmetry.space_group_name_H-M   'P 1'
#
loop_
_entity.id
_entity.type
_entity.pdbx_description
1 polymer ?
#
loop_
_entity_poly.entity_id
_entity_poly.type
_entity_poly.pdbx_seq_one_letter_code
_entity_poly.pdbx_strand_id
1 'polypeptide(L)'
;MSMFSTGVLVLTAPLHTLPLRITPVLSSVARVVQHTLYVHLHPGLNLSGGGGAQPRPVFIQPVADLSTAISRLYSNAADVCGHLDVRVLLGNVPAGATGAGGPFPAPQPLSRAPEVVLTDYVPGDPEQSSMVSRYLRGYAGHCYVCSPTLASVLLGPQLEGGPQAAGKEEEVVEEKRQGPDGGLTLEAYSDVVVGGTFDRLHGAHKTLLNISCLLAKRRFVIGVCDQEMLKSQ
;
A
#
# COMPACT_ATOMS: atom_id res chain seq x y z
N MET A 1 2.51 -17.34 -16.43
CA MET A 1 2.71 -16.06 -17.14
C MET A 1 1.80 -15.05 -16.46
N SER A 2 2.33 -13.94 -15.95
CA SER A 2 1.51 -12.84 -15.41
C SER A 2 0.76 -12.15 -16.55
N MET A 3 -0.45 -11.67 -16.26
CA MET A 3 -1.39 -11.20 -17.29
C MET A 3 -1.30 -9.68 -17.54
N PHE A 4 -0.75 -8.92 -16.59
CA PHE A 4 -0.72 -7.46 -16.63
C PHE A 4 0.67 -6.93 -16.32
N SER A 5 1.11 -5.88 -17.04
CA SER A 5 2.41 -5.25 -16.78
C SER A 5 2.37 -4.41 -15.50
N THR A 6 1.27 -3.70 -15.25
CA THR A 6 1.14 -2.76 -14.13
C THR A 6 -0.19 -2.92 -13.41
N GLY A 7 -0.13 -3.00 -12.08
CA GLY A 7 -1.32 -3.14 -11.24
C GLY A 7 -1.35 -2.17 -10.06
N VAL A 8 -2.54 -1.90 -9.54
CA VAL A 8 -2.76 -1.24 -8.25
C VAL A 8 -3.39 -2.26 -7.30
N LEU A 9 -2.76 -2.53 -6.17
CA LEU A 9 -3.33 -3.29 -5.07
C LEU A 9 -3.95 -2.33 -4.05
N VAL A 10 -5.27 -2.38 -3.89
CA VAL A 10 -6.02 -1.69 -2.84
C VAL A 10 -6.13 -2.61 -1.63
N LEU A 11 -5.33 -2.33 -0.61
CA LEU A 11 -5.34 -3.04 0.66
C LEU A 11 -6.43 -2.47 1.58
N THR A 12 -7.40 -3.30 1.91
CA THR A 12 -8.64 -2.97 2.61
C THR A 12 -8.71 -3.56 4.01
N ALA A 13 -7.90 -4.58 4.33
CA ALA A 13 -7.84 -5.11 5.67
C ALA A 13 -7.45 -4.03 6.70
N PRO A 14 -8.03 -4.05 7.91
CA PRO A 14 -7.61 -3.16 8.99
C PRO A 14 -6.10 -3.20 9.23
N LEU A 15 -5.46 -2.06 9.53
CA LEU A 15 -3.99 -1.96 9.68
C LEU A 15 -3.41 -2.99 10.65
N HIS A 16 -4.07 -3.26 11.76
CA HIS A 16 -3.61 -4.23 12.76
C HIS A 16 -3.64 -5.69 12.25
N THR A 17 -4.50 -6.02 11.27
CA THR A 17 -4.57 -7.36 10.65
C THR A 17 -3.71 -7.49 9.40
N LEU A 18 -3.36 -6.36 8.78
CA LEU A 18 -2.63 -6.32 7.52
C LEU A 18 -1.31 -7.11 7.56
N PRO A 19 -0.48 -7.05 8.64
CA PRO A 19 0.75 -7.82 8.74
C PRO A 19 0.58 -9.33 8.50
N LEU A 20 -0.54 -9.92 8.92
CA LEU A 20 -0.83 -11.35 8.76
C LEU A 20 -1.23 -11.70 7.32
N ARG A 21 -1.60 -10.71 6.51
CA ARG A 21 -2.17 -10.89 5.17
C ARG A 21 -1.23 -10.45 4.04
N ILE A 22 -0.20 -9.66 4.34
CA ILE A 22 0.72 -9.09 3.33
C ILE A 22 1.35 -10.19 2.47
N THR A 23 1.97 -11.20 3.08
CA THR A 23 2.70 -12.26 2.36
C THR A 23 1.81 -13.03 1.36
N PRO A 24 0.67 -13.64 1.77
CA PRO A 24 -0.18 -14.36 0.83
C PRO A 24 -0.80 -13.46 -0.25
N VAL A 25 -1.12 -12.20 0.10
CA VAL A 25 -1.62 -11.21 -0.86
C VAL A 25 -0.56 -10.90 -1.91
N LEU A 26 0.68 -10.59 -1.50
CA LEU A 26 1.77 -10.29 -2.43
C LEU A 26 2.13 -11.49 -3.31
N SER A 27 2.15 -12.71 -2.77
CA SER A 27 2.35 -13.93 -3.56
C SER A 27 1.27 -14.11 -4.63
N SER A 28 0.02 -13.78 -4.33
CA SER A 28 -1.08 -13.84 -5.30
C SER A 28 -0.94 -12.76 -6.37
N VAL A 29 -0.58 -11.54 -5.98
CA VAL A 29 -0.36 -10.40 -6.90
C VAL A 29 0.80 -10.68 -7.85
N ALA A 30 1.87 -11.31 -7.37
CA ALA A 30 3.04 -11.69 -8.15
C ALA A 30 2.73 -12.62 -9.34
N ARG A 31 1.61 -13.35 -9.28
CA ARG A 31 1.14 -14.20 -10.37
C ARG A 31 0.35 -13.43 -11.43
N VAL A 32 -0.10 -12.23 -11.09
CA VAL A 32 -1.02 -11.41 -11.91
C VAL A 32 -0.28 -10.23 -12.56
N VAL A 33 0.61 -9.57 -11.81
CA VAL A 33 1.37 -8.38 -12.23
C VAL A 33 2.81 -8.78 -12.60
N GLN A 34 3.39 -8.15 -13.62
CA GLN A 34 4.72 -8.50 -14.13
C GLN A 34 5.83 -7.52 -13.76
N HIS A 35 5.55 -6.21 -13.73
CA HIS A 35 6.59 -5.19 -13.63
C HIS A 35 6.39 -4.23 -12.47
N THR A 36 5.27 -3.51 -12.43
CA THR A 36 5.07 -2.44 -11.44
C THR A 36 3.82 -2.70 -10.64
N LEU A 37 3.98 -2.74 -9.32
CA LEU A 37 2.88 -2.85 -8.38
C LEU A 37 2.78 -1.59 -7.54
N TYR A 38 1.73 -0.82 -7.77
CA TYR A 38 1.35 0.24 -6.86
C TYR A 38 0.54 -0.32 -5.71
N VAL A 39 0.78 0.14 -4.49
CA VAL A 39 0.00 -0.25 -3.32
C VAL A 39 -0.71 0.97 -2.76
N HIS A 40 -2.03 0.91 -2.72
CA HIS A 40 -2.92 1.89 -2.11
C HIS A 40 -3.48 1.31 -0.82
N LEU A 41 -3.29 2.00 0.31
CA LEU A 41 -3.84 1.59 1.60
C LEU A 41 -5.18 2.29 1.80
N HIS A 42 -6.25 1.52 2.05
CA HIS A 42 -7.54 2.03 2.51
C HIS A 42 -8.13 1.05 3.55
N PRO A 43 -7.54 0.97 4.75
CA PRO A 43 -7.98 0.07 5.82
C PRO A 43 -9.45 0.31 6.17
N GLY A 44 -10.26 -0.74 6.19
CA GLY A 44 -11.69 -0.68 6.48
C GLY A 44 -12.59 -0.34 5.28
N LEU A 45 -12.04 -0.19 4.07
CA LEU A 45 -12.84 0.04 2.87
C LEU A 45 -13.85 -1.10 2.68
N ASN A 46 -15.13 -0.74 2.64
CA ASN A 46 -16.20 -1.68 2.38
C ASN A 46 -16.68 -1.57 0.91
N LEU A 47 -16.63 -2.70 0.19
CA LEU A 47 -17.05 -2.81 -1.20
C LEU A 47 -18.36 -3.58 -1.39
N SER A 48 -19.07 -4.03 -0.34
CA SER A 48 -20.30 -4.83 -0.45
C SER A 48 -21.58 -4.03 -0.76
N GLY A 49 -21.48 -2.73 -1.05
CA GLY A 49 -22.60 -1.96 -1.62
C GLY A 49 -23.78 -1.64 -0.71
N GLY A 50 -23.70 -1.95 0.59
CA GLY A 50 -24.83 -1.91 1.54
C GLY A 50 -25.38 -0.54 1.95
N GLY A 51 -25.14 0.56 1.21
CA GLY A 51 -25.55 1.90 1.66
C GLY A 51 -25.89 2.92 0.56
N GLY A 52 -26.01 2.52 -0.71
CA GLY A 52 -26.31 3.42 -1.83
C GLY A 52 -25.23 4.46 -2.19
N ALA A 53 -24.32 4.77 -1.27
CA ALA A 53 -23.16 5.63 -1.48
C ALA A 53 -22.02 4.86 -2.16
N GLN A 54 -21.47 5.40 -3.24
CA GLN A 54 -20.24 4.90 -3.85
C GLN A 54 -19.07 5.05 -2.86
N PRO A 55 -18.17 4.05 -2.75
CA PRO A 55 -16.96 4.19 -1.95
C PRO A 55 -16.14 5.38 -2.45
N ARG A 56 -15.83 6.31 -1.54
CA ARG A 56 -14.99 7.47 -1.84
C ARG A 56 -13.61 7.27 -1.21
N PRO A 57 -12.55 7.82 -1.82
CA PRO A 57 -11.24 7.83 -1.17
C PRO A 57 -11.30 8.59 0.15
N VAL A 58 -10.59 8.08 1.16
CA VAL A 58 -10.49 8.69 2.49
C VAL A 58 -9.05 9.01 2.83
N PHE A 59 -8.84 10.04 3.65
CA PHE A 59 -7.53 10.34 4.20
C PHE A 59 -7.23 9.47 5.43
N ILE A 60 -6.02 8.95 5.52
CA ILE A 60 -5.54 8.11 6.63
C ILE A 60 -4.51 8.90 7.43
N GLN A 61 -4.60 8.88 8.76
CA GLN A 61 -3.63 9.57 9.60
C GLN A 61 -2.26 8.86 9.59
N PRO A 62 -1.14 9.60 9.62
CA PRO A 62 0.20 9.04 9.75
C PRO A 62 0.43 8.55 11.19
N VAL A 63 0.06 7.30 11.46
CA VAL A 63 0.25 6.60 12.75
C VAL A 63 1.39 5.58 12.68
N ALA A 64 1.94 5.18 13.83
CA ALA A 64 3.02 4.19 13.90
C ALA A 64 2.67 2.83 13.26
N ASP A 65 1.40 2.42 13.32
CA ASP A 65 0.93 1.20 12.67
C ASP A 65 1.06 1.27 11.14
N LEU A 66 0.91 2.47 10.54
CA LEU A 66 1.05 2.69 9.11
C LEU A 66 2.52 2.57 8.68
N SER A 67 3.45 3.17 9.42
CA SER A 67 4.89 3.05 9.11
C SER A 67 5.37 1.60 9.26
N THR A 68 4.88 0.89 10.28
CA THR A 68 5.13 -0.55 10.48
C THR A 68 4.59 -1.37 9.32
N ALA A 69 3.36 -1.10 8.88
CA ALA A 69 2.74 -1.78 7.74
C ALA A 69 3.54 -1.57 6.44
N ILE A 70 3.97 -0.35 6.15
CA ILE A 70 4.80 -0.03 4.96
C ILE A 70 6.14 -0.76 5.02
N SER A 71 6.80 -0.75 6.18
CA SER A 71 8.09 -1.45 6.37
C SER A 71 7.95 -2.94 6.11
N ARG A 72 6.94 -3.57 6.72
CA ARG A 72 6.64 -4.99 6.51
C ARG A 72 6.31 -5.28 5.05
N LEU A 73 5.58 -4.40 4.38
CA LEU A 73 5.22 -4.59 2.98
C LEU A 73 6.45 -4.66 2.08
N TYR A 74 7.40 -3.73 2.23
CA TYR A 74 8.62 -3.74 1.43
C TYR A 74 9.53 -4.92 1.75
N SER A 75 9.66 -5.30 3.04
CA SER A 75 10.44 -6.49 3.42
C SER A 75 9.84 -7.76 2.81
N ASN A 76 8.53 -7.98 2.97
CA ASN A 76 7.86 -9.14 2.40
C ASN A 76 7.91 -9.14 0.86
N ALA A 77 7.76 -7.98 0.23
CA ALA A 77 7.85 -7.87 -1.22
C ALA A 77 9.23 -8.30 -1.75
N ALA A 78 10.32 -7.99 -1.03
CA ALA A 78 11.65 -8.45 -1.40
C ALA A 78 11.72 -9.99 -1.42
N ASP A 79 11.05 -10.65 -0.47
CA ASP A 79 11.08 -12.10 -0.31
C ASP A 79 10.19 -12.82 -1.32
N VAL A 80 8.94 -12.37 -1.51
CA VAL A 80 7.93 -13.13 -2.28
C VAL A 80 7.71 -12.62 -3.70
N CYS A 81 8.05 -11.36 -3.98
CA CYS A 81 7.82 -10.75 -5.28
C CYS A 81 8.93 -9.79 -5.71
N GLY A 82 10.20 -10.16 -5.45
CA GLY A 82 11.37 -9.32 -5.72
C GLY A 82 11.59 -8.92 -7.19
N HIS A 83 10.88 -9.54 -8.13
CA HIS A 83 10.85 -9.12 -9.54
C HIS A 83 9.94 -7.91 -9.81
N LEU A 84 9.06 -7.56 -8.86
CA LEU A 84 8.16 -6.42 -8.96
C LEU A 84 8.81 -5.15 -8.42
N ASP A 85 8.65 -4.08 -9.18
CA ASP A 85 8.83 -2.72 -8.70
C ASP A 85 7.62 -2.31 -7.86
N VAL A 86 7.65 -2.66 -6.57
CA VAL A 86 6.61 -2.30 -5.60
C VAL A 86 6.76 -0.84 -5.18
N ARG A 87 5.65 -0.09 -5.18
CA ARG A 87 5.59 1.34 -4.84
C ARG A 87 4.35 1.65 -3.99
N VAL A 88 4.53 1.96 -2.72
CA VAL A 88 3.43 2.44 -1.85
C VAL A 88 3.04 3.86 -2.25
N LEU A 89 1.74 4.10 -2.37
CA LEU A 89 1.17 5.41 -2.71
C LEU A 89 0.66 6.09 -1.44
N LEU A 90 1.14 7.30 -1.17
CA LEU A 90 0.76 8.12 -0.01
C LEU A 90 -0.23 9.23 -0.34
N GLY A 91 -0.87 9.18 -1.52
CA GLY A 91 -1.77 10.25 -2.00
C GLY A 91 -3.01 10.47 -1.11
N ASN A 92 -3.34 9.51 -0.26
CA ASN A 92 -4.41 9.59 0.71
C ASN A 92 -3.89 9.68 2.17
N VAL A 93 -2.62 10.01 2.37
CA VAL A 93 -2.03 10.23 3.70
C VAL A 93 -1.57 11.69 3.75
N PRO A 94 -2.33 12.57 4.41
CA PRO A 94 -1.99 13.98 4.43
C PRO A 94 -0.77 14.21 5.32
N ALA A 95 0.12 15.11 4.88
CA ALA A 95 1.29 15.56 5.64
C ALA A 95 0.92 16.31 6.94
N GLY A 96 -0.36 16.65 7.16
CA GLY A 96 -0.83 17.29 8.38
C GLY A 96 -2.35 17.24 8.52
N ALA A 97 -2.87 17.77 9.61
CA ALA A 97 -4.31 17.88 9.89
C ALA A 97 -4.98 18.97 9.03
N THR A 98 -4.90 18.86 7.70
CA THR A 98 -5.76 19.65 6.81
C THR A 98 -7.11 18.94 6.76
N GLY A 99 -8.17 19.67 7.12
CA GLY A 99 -9.49 19.15 7.48
C GLY A 99 -10.05 18.06 6.56
N ALA A 100 -10.71 17.09 7.19
CA ALA A 100 -11.35 15.91 6.62
C ALA A 100 -12.54 16.18 5.66
N GLY A 101 -12.54 17.30 4.93
CA GLY A 101 -13.70 17.78 4.16
C GLY A 101 -13.44 18.13 2.69
N GLY A 102 -12.19 18.09 2.21
CA GLY A 102 -11.91 18.28 0.79
C GLY A 102 -12.24 17.03 -0.03
N PRO A 103 -12.82 17.14 -1.25
CA PRO A 103 -12.89 16.00 -2.15
C PRO A 103 -11.48 15.48 -2.42
N PHE A 104 -11.33 14.15 -2.56
CA PHE A 104 -10.06 13.59 -3.03
C PHE A 104 -9.67 14.29 -4.34
N PRO A 105 -8.39 14.67 -4.52
CA PRO A 105 -7.96 15.37 -5.72
C PRO A 105 -8.33 14.59 -6.99
N ALA A 106 -8.44 15.30 -8.12
CA ALA A 106 -8.68 14.68 -9.42
C ALA A 106 -7.74 13.48 -9.65
N PRO A 107 -8.16 12.46 -10.44
CA PRO A 107 -7.39 11.25 -10.64
C PRO A 107 -5.93 11.54 -10.96
N GLN A 108 -5.02 10.99 -10.16
CA GLN A 108 -3.60 11.29 -10.26
C GLN A 108 -2.94 10.41 -11.34
N PRO A 109 -2.10 10.98 -12.23
CA PRO A 109 -1.31 10.18 -13.14
C PRO A 109 -0.23 9.41 -12.36
N LEU A 110 -0.07 8.13 -12.66
CA LEU A 110 1.03 7.30 -12.17
C LEU A 110 2.10 7.14 -13.26
N SER A 111 3.33 6.78 -12.89
CA SER A 111 4.42 6.65 -13.86
C SER A 111 4.12 5.63 -14.96
N ARG A 112 3.28 4.62 -14.68
CA ARG A 112 2.64 3.75 -15.67
C ARG A 112 1.16 3.61 -15.32
N ALA A 113 0.30 3.70 -16.33
CA ALA A 113 -1.15 3.57 -16.14
C ALA A 113 -1.48 2.13 -15.69
N PRO A 114 -2.22 1.92 -14.59
CA PRO A 114 -2.63 0.60 -14.16
C PRO A 114 -3.54 -0.09 -15.19
N GLU A 115 -3.26 -1.36 -15.45
CA GLU A 115 -4.06 -2.24 -16.32
C GLU A 115 -5.02 -3.10 -15.50
N VAL A 116 -4.69 -3.34 -14.22
CA VAL A 116 -5.51 -4.11 -13.29
C VAL A 116 -5.55 -3.45 -11.92
N VAL A 117 -6.71 -3.50 -11.27
CA VAL A 117 -6.85 -3.22 -9.84
C VAL A 117 -7.12 -4.52 -9.08
N LEU A 118 -6.36 -4.76 -8.01
CA LEU A 118 -6.50 -5.91 -7.13
C LEU A 118 -6.92 -5.47 -5.74
N THR A 119 -7.57 -6.35 -4.98
CA THR A 119 -7.87 -6.10 -3.57
C THR A 119 -7.84 -7.38 -2.74
N ASP A 120 -7.50 -7.24 -1.47
CA ASP A 120 -7.63 -8.27 -0.44
C ASP A 120 -9.03 -8.31 0.19
N TYR A 121 -9.98 -7.51 -0.31
CA TYR A 121 -11.37 -7.52 0.14
C TYR A 121 -12.02 -8.88 -0.18
N VAL A 122 -12.61 -9.50 0.83
CA VAL A 122 -13.34 -10.76 0.72
C VAL A 122 -14.84 -10.47 0.80
N PRO A 123 -15.61 -10.68 -0.28
CA PRO A 123 -17.07 -10.52 -0.24
C PRO A 123 -17.69 -11.48 0.78
N GLY A 124 -18.70 -11.02 1.52
CA GLY A 124 -19.45 -11.87 2.44
C GLY A 124 -20.29 -12.95 1.72
N ASP A 125 -20.65 -12.67 0.46
CA ASP A 125 -21.38 -13.57 -0.42
C ASP A 125 -20.68 -13.60 -1.80
N PRO A 126 -20.30 -14.78 -2.33
CA PRO A 126 -19.72 -14.92 -3.67
C PRO A 126 -20.52 -14.24 -4.78
N GLU A 127 -21.85 -14.16 -4.66
CA GLU A 127 -22.70 -13.50 -5.66
C GLU A 127 -22.39 -12.01 -5.82
N GLN A 128 -21.85 -11.36 -4.77
CA GLN A 128 -21.49 -9.95 -4.78
C GLN A 128 -20.18 -9.66 -5.53
N SER A 129 -19.43 -10.68 -5.95
CA SER A 129 -18.10 -10.52 -6.58
C SER A 129 -18.12 -9.60 -7.81
N SER A 130 -19.18 -9.66 -8.61
CA SER A 130 -19.36 -8.80 -9.79
C SER A 130 -19.57 -7.32 -9.42
N MET A 131 -20.34 -7.08 -8.36
CA MET A 131 -20.60 -5.74 -7.83
C MET A 131 -19.35 -5.13 -7.19
N VAL A 132 -18.66 -5.91 -6.32
CA VAL A 132 -17.39 -5.53 -5.70
C VAL A 132 -16.35 -5.18 -6.76
N SER A 133 -16.23 -6.00 -7.81
CA SER A 133 -15.35 -5.76 -8.94
C SER A 133 -15.65 -4.43 -9.64
N ARG A 134 -16.94 -4.10 -9.85
CA ARG A 134 -17.36 -2.82 -10.43
C ARG A 134 -16.99 -1.64 -9.52
N TYR A 135 -17.25 -1.74 -8.22
CA TYR A 135 -16.90 -0.68 -7.27
C TYR A 135 -15.39 -0.49 -7.14
N LEU A 136 -14.62 -1.57 -7.16
CA LEU A 136 -13.16 -1.49 -7.11
C LEU A 136 -12.59 -0.75 -8.33
N ARG A 137 -13.08 -1.04 -9.54
CA ARG A 137 -12.69 -0.30 -10.76
C ARG A 137 -13.08 1.16 -10.67
N GLY A 138 -14.31 1.44 -10.24
CA GLY A 138 -14.80 2.80 -10.02
C GLY A 138 -13.89 3.55 -9.03
N TYR A 139 -13.64 2.95 -7.88
CA TYR A 139 -12.77 3.50 -6.84
C TYR A 139 -11.36 3.82 -7.37
N ALA A 140 -10.70 2.87 -8.04
CA ALA A 140 -9.39 3.11 -8.64
C ALA A 140 -9.39 4.23 -9.68
N GLY A 141 -10.44 4.32 -10.51
CA GLY A 141 -10.60 5.37 -11.51
C GLY A 141 -10.86 6.77 -10.92
N HIS A 142 -11.37 6.87 -9.69
CA HIS A 142 -11.45 8.15 -8.96
C HIS A 142 -10.10 8.55 -8.37
N CYS A 143 -9.26 7.57 -8.00
CA CYS A 143 -7.94 7.83 -7.42
C CYS A 143 -6.88 8.14 -8.48
N TYR A 144 -6.92 7.45 -9.63
CA TYR A 144 -5.82 7.39 -10.59
C TYR A 144 -6.28 7.41 -12.04
N VAL A 145 -5.41 7.94 -12.91
CA VAL A 145 -5.55 7.77 -14.35
C VAL A 145 -5.16 6.34 -14.73
N CYS A 146 -6.18 5.50 -14.94
CA CYS A 146 -6.05 4.08 -15.27
C CYS A 146 -6.18 3.82 -16.77
N SER A 147 -5.82 2.61 -17.20
CA SER A 147 -6.13 2.11 -18.54
C SER A 147 -7.64 2.13 -18.81
N PRO A 148 -8.10 2.48 -20.03
CA PRO A 148 -9.52 2.43 -20.40
C PRO A 148 -10.16 1.04 -20.22
N THR A 149 -9.36 -0.02 -20.27
CA THR A 149 -9.79 -1.42 -20.11
C THR A 149 -9.38 -2.00 -18.76
N LEU A 150 -9.35 -1.18 -17.70
CA LEU A 150 -8.94 -1.58 -16.36
C LEU A 150 -9.65 -2.87 -15.91
N ALA A 151 -8.88 -3.94 -15.70
CA ALA A 151 -9.38 -5.19 -15.14
C ALA A 151 -9.51 -5.08 -13.61
N SER A 152 -10.29 -5.98 -13.00
CA SER A 152 -10.38 -6.10 -11.53
C SER A 152 -10.21 -7.53 -11.08
N VAL A 153 -9.42 -7.74 -10.04
CA VAL A 153 -9.17 -9.06 -9.45
C VAL A 153 -9.42 -9.01 -7.95
N LEU A 154 -10.29 -9.88 -7.46
CA LEU A 154 -10.45 -10.12 -6.02
C LEU A 154 -9.47 -11.22 -5.64
N LEU A 155 -8.53 -10.90 -4.75
CA LEU A 155 -7.56 -11.88 -4.26
C LEU A 155 -8.30 -12.77 -3.27
N GLY A 156 -8.73 -13.95 -3.74
CA GLY A 156 -9.43 -14.93 -2.91
C GLY A 156 -8.58 -15.34 -1.71
N PRO A 157 -9.19 -15.95 -0.68
CA PRO A 157 -8.47 -16.53 0.44
C PRO A 157 -7.73 -17.80 -0.02
N GLN A 158 -6.65 -17.65 -0.79
CA GLN A 158 -5.76 -18.77 -1.09
C GLN A 158 -4.84 -18.98 0.12
N LEU A 159 -5.39 -19.59 1.16
CA LEU A 159 -4.64 -20.40 2.11
C LEU A 159 -4.42 -21.77 1.44
N GLU A 160 -3.69 -21.81 0.32
CA GLU A 160 -3.24 -23.08 -0.25
C GLU A 160 -2.06 -23.59 0.60
N GLY A 161 -2.18 -24.81 1.11
CA GLY A 161 -1.23 -25.45 2.01
C GLY A 161 0.17 -25.59 1.42
N GLY A 162 1.13 -24.83 1.97
CA GLY A 162 2.56 -25.15 1.91
C GLY A 162 2.97 -25.98 3.13
N PRO A 163 4.06 -26.77 3.06
CA PRO A 163 4.44 -27.71 4.12
C PRO A 163 4.60 -26.97 5.45
N GLN A 164 4.04 -27.55 6.51
CA GLN A 164 4.23 -27.12 7.90
C GLN A 164 5.72 -26.94 8.19
N ALA A 165 6.19 -25.70 8.10
CA ALA A 165 7.40 -25.30 8.79
C ALA A 165 7.03 -25.30 10.27
N ALA A 166 7.49 -26.34 10.96
CA ALA A 166 7.40 -26.46 12.41
C ALA A 166 7.81 -25.13 13.08
N GLY A 167 7.04 -24.74 14.09
CA GLY A 167 7.02 -23.41 14.65
C GLY A 167 8.38 -22.85 15.05
N LYS A 168 8.59 -21.60 14.67
CA LYS A 168 9.10 -20.62 15.62
C LYS A 168 7.92 -19.70 15.90
N GLU A 169 7.30 -19.91 17.05
CA GLU A 169 6.41 -18.94 17.66
C GLU A 169 7.25 -17.65 17.83
N GLU A 170 7.03 -16.66 16.98
CA GLU A 170 7.48 -15.31 17.31
C GLU A 170 6.60 -14.87 18.48
N GLU A 171 7.20 -14.72 19.66
CA GLU A 171 6.56 -14.10 20.81
C GLU A 171 6.04 -12.73 20.38
N VAL A 172 4.72 -12.62 20.24
CA VAL A 172 4.05 -11.33 20.14
C VAL A 172 4.16 -10.73 21.54
N VAL A 173 5.13 -9.83 21.72
CA VAL A 173 5.17 -8.95 22.89
C VAL A 173 3.89 -8.11 22.85
N GLU A 174 2.92 -8.46 23.68
CA GLU A 174 1.74 -7.64 23.93
C GLU A 174 2.18 -6.34 24.63
N GLU A 175 2.50 -5.31 23.85
CA GLU A 175 2.54 -3.96 24.39
C GLU A 175 1.12 -3.54 24.76
N LYS A 176 0.94 -3.34 26.07
CA LYS A 176 -0.29 -2.93 26.73
C LYS A 176 -0.84 -1.63 26.12
N ARG A 177 -1.78 -1.76 25.17
CA ARG A 177 -2.48 -0.63 24.55
C ARG A 177 -3.36 0.09 25.57
N GLN A 178 -3.03 1.33 25.91
CA GLN A 178 -3.91 2.21 26.67
C GLN A 178 -4.61 3.16 25.70
N GLY A 179 -5.96 3.11 25.69
CA GLY A 179 -6.82 4.19 25.18
C GLY A 179 -7.76 3.78 24.03
N PRO A 180 -8.98 4.36 23.94
CA PRO A 180 -10.03 3.92 23.01
C PRO A 180 -9.87 4.41 21.56
N ASP A 181 -8.73 5.02 21.18
CA ASP A 181 -8.50 5.65 19.86
C ASP A 181 -7.17 5.17 19.24
N GLY A 182 -6.97 3.85 19.30
CA GLY A 182 -5.67 3.17 19.37
C GLY A 182 -4.76 3.18 18.14
N GLY A 183 -4.00 4.27 17.97
CA GLY A 183 -2.70 4.28 17.31
C GLY A 183 -1.84 5.43 17.84
N LEU A 184 -0.57 5.18 18.19
CA LEU A 184 0.36 6.26 18.52
C LEU A 184 0.57 7.11 17.27
N THR A 185 0.19 8.39 17.32
CA THR A 185 0.46 9.34 16.26
C THR A 185 1.97 9.44 16.05
N LEU A 186 2.40 9.42 14.79
CA LEU A 186 3.82 9.50 14.48
C LEU A 186 4.31 10.92 14.81
N GLU A 187 5.45 11.04 15.49
CA GLU A 187 6.09 12.34 15.67
C GLU A 187 6.40 12.93 14.29
N ALA A 188 5.99 14.17 14.04
CA ALA A 188 6.10 14.77 12.72
C ALA A 188 6.78 16.14 12.78
N TYR A 189 7.76 16.31 11.89
CA TYR A 189 8.66 17.44 11.79
C TYR A 189 8.23 18.40 10.68
N SER A 190 8.57 19.69 10.79
CA SER A 190 8.26 20.68 9.75
C SER A 190 8.92 20.29 8.42
N ASP A 191 10.23 20.08 8.45
CA ASP A 191 11.03 19.67 7.31
C ASP A 191 11.78 18.39 7.65
N VAL A 192 11.80 17.43 6.73
CA VAL A 192 12.61 16.21 6.81
C VAL A 192 13.63 16.26 5.68
N VAL A 193 14.88 15.93 6.01
CA VAL A 193 15.98 15.92 5.04
C VAL A 193 16.68 14.56 5.11
N VAL A 194 16.83 13.92 3.97
CA VAL A 194 17.65 12.70 3.82
C VAL A 194 18.68 12.92 2.73
N GLY A 195 19.83 12.25 2.86
CA GLY A 195 20.90 12.30 1.87
C GLY A 195 21.45 10.91 1.61
N GLY A 196 21.86 10.64 0.38
CA GLY A 196 22.48 9.38 0.00
C GLY A 196 22.74 9.26 -1.49
N THR A 197 23.28 8.12 -1.90
CA THR A 197 23.55 7.84 -3.32
C THR A 197 22.29 7.37 -4.05
N PHE A 198 21.40 6.65 -3.35
CA PHE A 198 20.19 6.05 -3.91
C PHE A 198 20.46 5.14 -5.12
N ASP A 199 21.65 4.54 -5.18
CA ASP A 199 22.03 3.61 -6.24
C ASP A 199 21.07 2.43 -6.28
N ARG A 200 20.67 2.05 -7.51
CA ARG A 200 19.77 0.91 -7.77
C ARG A 200 18.56 0.90 -6.83
N LEU A 201 17.80 1.99 -6.80
CA LEU A 201 16.66 2.20 -5.91
C LEU A 201 15.86 0.92 -5.62
N HIS A 202 15.93 0.42 -4.39
CA HIS A 202 15.34 -0.85 -3.96
C HIS A 202 14.46 -0.66 -2.72
N GLY A 203 13.95 -1.77 -2.16
CA GLY A 203 12.99 -1.78 -1.05
C GLY A 203 13.41 -0.89 0.13
N ALA A 204 14.64 -1.00 0.62
CA ALA A 204 15.11 -0.20 1.76
C ALA A 204 15.09 1.31 1.49
N HIS A 205 15.53 1.75 0.31
CA HIS A 205 15.42 3.16 -0.09
C HIS A 205 13.95 3.60 -0.12
N LYS A 206 13.07 2.79 -0.70
CA LYS A 206 11.63 3.12 -0.76
C LYS A 206 10.97 3.16 0.60
N THR A 207 11.37 2.28 1.53
CA THR A 207 10.94 2.31 2.93
C THR A 207 11.36 3.62 3.60
N LEU A 208 12.65 3.98 3.48
CA LEU A 208 13.18 5.24 4.01
C LEU A 208 12.39 6.44 3.46
N LEU A 209 12.25 6.54 2.14
CA LEU A 209 11.55 7.65 1.49
C LEU A 209 10.07 7.74 1.91
N ASN A 210 9.36 6.60 2.01
CA ASN A 210 7.96 6.60 2.45
C ASN A 210 7.82 7.04 3.91
N ILE A 211 8.66 6.52 4.81
CA ILE A 211 8.60 6.88 6.23
C ILE A 211 9.00 8.35 6.42
N SER A 212 10.03 8.83 5.72
CA SER A 212 10.40 10.25 5.73
C SER A 212 9.26 11.16 5.26
N CYS A 213 8.48 10.74 4.27
CA CYS A 213 7.25 11.45 3.87
C CYS A 213 6.21 11.48 5.01
N LEU A 214 6.00 10.37 5.73
CA LEU A 214 5.06 10.32 6.87
C LEU A 214 5.48 11.25 8.01
N LEU A 215 6.80 11.46 8.18
CA LEU A 215 7.38 12.32 9.21
C LEU A 215 7.38 13.81 8.83
N ALA A 216 7.14 14.16 7.56
CA ALA A 216 7.27 15.54 7.07
C ALA A 216 5.92 16.26 7.00
N LYS A 217 5.80 17.42 7.65
CA LYS A 217 4.59 18.26 7.61
C LYS A 217 4.55 19.24 6.44
N ARG A 218 5.71 19.73 6.02
CA ARG A 218 5.82 20.83 5.06
C ARG A 218 6.72 20.48 3.89
N ARG A 219 7.95 20.03 4.13
CA ARG A 219 8.89 19.69 3.06
C ARG A 219 9.63 18.41 3.36
N PHE A 220 9.80 17.62 2.31
CA PHE A 220 10.74 16.50 2.28
C PHE A 220 11.81 16.79 1.23
N VAL A 221 13.07 16.90 1.65
CA VAL A 221 14.21 17.21 0.78
C VAL A 221 15.12 15.99 0.71
N ILE A 222 15.47 15.60 -0.52
CA ILE A 222 16.34 14.46 -0.79
C ILE A 222 17.61 14.98 -1.46
N GLY A 223 18.73 14.92 -0.76
CA GLY A 223 20.05 15.15 -1.34
C GLY A 223 20.54 13.88 -2.03
N VAL A 224 20.83 13.95 -3.33
CA VAL A 224 21.39 12.84 -4.09
C VAL A 224 22.85 13.15 -4.41
N CYS A 225 23.77 12.25 -4.04
CA CYS A 225 25.19 12.41 -4.32
C CYS A 225 25.47 12.40 -5.83
N ASP A 226 26.38 13.27 -6.27
CA ASP A 226 26.84 13.32 -7.65
C ASP A 226 27.89 12.22 -7.94
N GLN A 227 28.02 11.83 -9.21
CA GLN A 227 28.88 10.73 -9.68
C GLN A 227 30.34 10.87 -9.26
N GLU A 228 30.85 12.10 -9.09
CA GLU A 228 32.21 12.36 -8.63
C GLU A 228 32.49 11.78 -7.22
N MET A 229 31.48 11.78 -6.34
CA MET A 229 31.57 11.22 -4.99
C MET A 229 31.41 9.69 -4.96
N LEU A 230 31.03 9.06 -6.09
CA LEU A 230 30.81 7.61 -6.21
C LEU A 230 32.01 6.86 -6.79
N LYS A 231 33.04 7.57 -7.27
CA LYS A 231 34.21 6.99 -7.96
C LYS A 231 35.15 6.18 -7.05
N SER A 232 34.90 6.13 -5.74
CA SER A 232 35.78 5.49 -4.75
C SER A 232 35.14 4.34 -3.96
N GLN A 233 34.05 3.74 -4.44
CA GLN A 233 33.45 2.52 -3.85
C GLN A 233 33.83 1.26 -4.64
#